data_AF-A0A915CK12-F1
#
_entry.id   AF-A0A915CK12-F1
#
_cell.length_a   1.000
_cell.length_b   1.000
_cell.length_c   1.000
_cell.angle_alpha   90.00
_cell.angle_beta   90.00
_cell.angle_gamma   90.00
#
_symmetry.space_group_name_H-M   'P 1'
#
loop_
_entity.id
_entity.type
_entity.pdbx_description
1 polymer ?
#
loop_
_entity_poly.entity_id
_entity_poly.type
_entity_poly.pdbx_seq_one_letter_code
_entity_poly.pdbx_strand_id
1 'polypeptide(L)'
;MNVGTSKLRRYGGRNFDVIGNSEQEEVIPPHRMSDQQRFFDSRAYRCCFSIFHAKIGTFVVVTLVFHEIVIGILYLLSRDEIKYSSFNARFVIVSLCRLLQLPFAGVMYVALWLQKRMLILPFAISQLTLGCFADISSLIMVISEFEESRSWLPFSGSLQWLNLVLPLFIYTILVVCLMAVLYQCSVYFRDRGAHERRRKQMKEHNELELALERVDEVQEPVG
;
A
#
# COMPACT_ATOMS: atom_id res chain seq x y z
N MET A 1 14.14 -40.42 -23.45
CA MET A 1 14.38 -39.08 -22.86
C MET A 1 13.10 -38.27 -23.01
N ASN A 2 12.28 -38.17 -21.96
CA ASN A 2 11.01 -37.44 -22.00
C ASN A 2 11.18 -36.07 -21.35
N VAL A 3 11.00 -35.03 -22.16
CA VAL A 3 10.97 -33.63 -21.74
C VAL A 3 9.63 -33.36 -21.08
N GLY A 4 9.62 -33.30 -19.74
CA GLY A 4 8.45 -32.92 -18.96
C GLY A 4 8.17 -31.43 -19.08
N THR A 5 7.15 -31.07 -19.85
CA THR A 5 6.61 -29.71 -19.93
C THR A 5 5.87 -29.35 -18.63
N SER A 6 6.52 -28.58 -17.75
CA SER A 6 5.86 -27.95 -16.60
C SER A 6 5.09 -26.70 -17.04
N LYS A 7 3.79 -26.85 -17.33
CA LYS A 7 2.87 -25.71 -17.47
C LYS A 7 2.66 -25.04 -16.11
N LEU A 8 3.46 -24.02 -15.80
CA LEU A 8 3.18 -23.06 -14.74
C LEU A 8 1.90 -22.27 -15.10
N ARG A 9 0.77 -22.67 -14.49
CA ARG A 9 -0.51 -21.99 -14.68
C ARG A 9 -0.54 -20.72 -13.83
N ARG A 10 -0.45 -19.57 -14.52
CA ARG A 10 -0.62 -18.21 -13.99
C ARG A 10 -1.99 -18.12 -13.28
N TYR A 11 -2.02 -17.97 -11.96
CA TYR A 11 -3.22 -17.52 -11.25
C TYR A 11 -3.43 -16.04 -11.57
N GLY A 12 -4.19 -15.77 -12.62
CA GLY A 12 -4.44 -14.42 -13.11
C GLY A 12 -5.40 -14.45 -14.28
N GLY A 13 -6.64 -14.79 -13.99
CA GLY A 13 -7.71 -14.86 -14.97
C GLY A 13 -8.99 -15.35 -14.32
N ARG A 14 -9.67 -14.48 -13.58
CA ARG A 14 -11.12 -14.61 -13.38
C ARG A 14 -11.77 -13.32 -13.86
N ASN A 15 -12.79 -13.52 -14.68
CA ASN A 15 -13.65 -12.52 -15.28
C ASN A 15 -14.22 -11.58 -14.21
N PHE A 16 -14.30 -10.31 -14.58
CA PHE A 16 -15.05 -9.30 -13.86
C PHE A 16 -16.54 -9.62 -14.02
N ASP A 17 -17.18 -10.08 -12.95
CA ASP A 17 -18.61 -9.82 -12.76
C ASP A 17 -18.74 -8.65 -11.77
N VAL A 18 -19.24 -7.56 -12.33
CA VAL A 18 -19.49 -6.28 -11.68
C VAL A 18 -20.89 -6.37 -11.06
N ILE A 19 -20.97 -6.06 -9.76
CA ILE A 19 -22.17 -5.85 -8.92
C ILE A 19 -22.83 -7.13 -8.42
N GLY A 20 -22.62 -7.41 -7.12
CA GLY A 20 -23.35 -8.43 -6.37
C GLY A 20 -22.95 -8.41 -4.91
N ASN A 21 -23.71 -7.70 -4.10
CA ASN A 21 -23.59 -7.67 -2.65
C ASN A 21 -24.24 -8.96 -2.10
N SER A 22 -23.57 -10.10 -2.26
CA SER A 22 -23.97 -11.37 -1.66
C SER A 22 -22.79 -12.34 -1.63
N GLU A 23 -22.37 -12.70 -0.42
CA GLU A 23 -21.60 -13.92 -0.16
C GLU A 23 -22.50 -15.10 -0.54
N GLN A 24 -22.36 -15.61 -1.77
CA GLN A 24 -22.95 -16.89 -2.15
C GLN A 24 -21.82 -17.90 -2.35
N GLU A 25 -21.74 -18.74 -1.33
CA GLU A 25 -20.82 -19.84 -1.11
C GLU A 25 -21.08 -20.95 -2.13
N GLU A 26 -20.20 -21.06 -3.14
CA GLU A 26 -20.19 -22.22 -4.03
C GLU A 26 -19.51 -23.37 -3.26
N VAL A 27 -20.32 -24.27 -2.70
CA VAL A 27 -19.87 -25.47 -1.99
C VAL A 27 -19.23 -26.43 -3.00
N ILE A 28 -17.90 -26.46 -3.03
CA ILE A 28 -17.13 -27.39 -3.87
C ILE A 28 -17.06 -28.74 -3.16
N PRO A 29 -17.48 -29.86 -3.79
CA PRO A 29 -17.51 -31.18 -3.14
C PRO A 29 -16.09 -31.68 -2.75
N PRO A 30 -15.98 -32.47 -1.66
CA PRO A 30 -14.73 -32.76 -0.96
C PRO A 30 -13.73 -33.63 -1.73
N HIS A 31 -14.14 -34.25 -2.84
CA HIS A 31 -13.33 -35.27 -3.53
C HIS A 31 -12.34 -34.75 -4.58
N ARG A 32 -12.13 -33.43 -4.68
CA ARG A 32 -11.09 -32.81 -5.54
C ARG A 32 -9.95 -32.14 -4.76
N MET A 33 -9.79 -32.45 -3.47
CA MET A 33 -8.76 -31.87 -2.60
C MET A 33 -7.43 -32.65 -2.55
N SER A 34 -7.13 -33.55 -3.51
CA SER A 34 -6.02 -34.48 -3.30
C SER A 34 -4.61 -33.98 -3.61
N ASP A 35 -4.36 -32.93 -4.41
CA ASP A 35 -2.95 -32.55 -4.71
C ASP A 35 -2.67 -31.05 -4.93
N GLN A 36 -3.68 -30.17 -4.88
CA GLN A 36 -3.52 -28.75 -5.24
C GLN A 36 -3.29 -27.78 -4.06
N GLN A 37 -3.36 -28.23 -2.81
CA GLN A 37 -3.58 -27.34 -1.66
C GLN A 37 -2.43 -27.20 -0.66
N ARG A 38 -1.26 -27.80 -0.91
CA ARG A 38 -0.21 -27.90 0.10
C ARG A 38 0.76 -26.71 0.23
N PHE A 39 0.80 -25.76 -0.70
CA PHE A 39 1.80 -24.68 -0.60
C PHE A 39 1.19 -23.31 -0.88
N PHE A 40 1.00 -22.53 0.19
CA PHE A 40 0.98 -21.08 0.07
C PHE A 40 2.41 -20.63 -0.28
N ASP A 41 2.70 -20.51 -1.57
CA ASP A 41 4.00 -19.98 -1.99
C ASP A 41 3.98 -18.45 -1.87
N SER A 42 4.62 -17.94 -0.82
CA SER A 42 4.83 -16.51 -0.64
C SER A 42 5.61 -15.88 -1.80
N ARG A 43 6.30 -16.71 -2.62
CA ARG A 43 6.98 -16.26 -3.86
C ARG A 43 6.00 -15.92 -4.99
N ALA A 44 4.74 -16.36 -4.93
CA ALA A 44 3.72 -16.03 -5.94
C ALA A 44 3.15 -14.61 -5.77
N TYR A 45 3.37 -13.96 -4.62
CA TYR A 45 2.82 -12.65 -4.29
C TYR A 45 3.89 -11.54 -4.22
N ARG A 46 4.71 -11.46 -5.27
CA ARG A 46 5.67 -10.36 -5.45
C ARG A 46 4.94 -9.17 -6.04
N CYS A 47 4.97 -8.02 -5.37
CA CYS A 47 4.52 -6.75 -5.94
C CYS A 47 5.74 -5.94 -6.38
N CYS A 48 5.59 -5.24 -7.51
CA CYS A 48 6.66 -4.51 -8.21
C CYS A 48 7.75 -5.43 -8.78
N PHE A 49 7.58 -5.80 -10.06
CA PHE A 49 8.62 -6.34 -10.93
C PHE A 49 9.29 -7.66 -10.51
N SER A 50 8.67 -8.52 -9.72
CA SER A 50 9.23 -9.86 -9.41
C SER A 50 10.60 -9.85 -8.68
N ILE A 51 11.09 -8.68 -8.23
CA ILE A 51 12.43 -8.52 -7.64
C ILE A 51 12.35 -8.37 -6.11
N PHE A 52 11.36 -7.66 -5.57
CA PHE A 52 11.24 -7.42 -4.12
C PHE A 52 9.94 -7.98 -3.53
N HIS A 53 10.00 -8.47 -2.29
CA HIS A 53 8.82 -8.88 -1.53
C HIS A 53 7.91 -7.65 -1.34
N ALA A 54 6.59 -7.78 -1.57
CA ALA A 54 5.64 -6.65 -1.55
C ALA A 54 5.76 -5.78 -0.28
N LYS A 55 6.05 -6.42 0.85
CA LYS A 55 6.31 -5.75 2.14
C LYS A 55 7.54 -4.83 2.11
N ILE A 56 8.64 -5.27 1.50
CA ILE A 56 9.91 -4.52 1.43
C ILE A 56 9.75 -3.34 0.48
N GLY A 57 9.17 -3.56 -0.71
CA GLY A 57 8.92 -2.49 -1.66
C GLY A 57 8.00 -1.41 -1.09
N THR A 58 6.90 -1.83 -0.44
CA THR A 58 5.98 -0.88 0.21
C THR A 58 6.66 -0.15 1.38
N PHE A 59 7.50 -0.82 2.17
CA PHE A 59 8.25 -0.18 3.24
C PHE A 59 9.17 0.92 2.70
N VAL A 60 9.95 0.64 1.65
CA VAL A 60 10.83 1.63 1.03
C VAL A 60 10.03 2.83 0.50
N VAL A 61 8.91 2.59 -0.20
CA VAL A 61 8.07 3.68 -0.73
C VAL A 61 7.47 4.52 0.39
N VAL A 62 6.96 3.90 1.45
CA VAL A 62 6.43 4.63 2.62
C VAL A 62 7.54 5.41 3.33
N THR A 63 8.75 4.87 3.38
CA THR A 63 9.92 5.60 3.89
C THR A 63 10.28 6.79 3.02
N LEU A 64 10.20 6.69 1.69
CA LEU A 64 10.42 7.84 0.80
C LEU A 64 9.37 8.94 1.03
N VAL A 65 8.09 8.56 1.17
CA VAL A 65 7.01 9.52 1.51
C VAL A 65 7.26 10.15 2.88
N PHE A 66 7.73 9.37 3.86
CA PHE A 66 8.09 9.92 5.17
C PHE A 66 9.23 10.95 5.07
N HIS A 67 10.27 10.67 4.27
CA HIS A 67 11.35 11.63 4.05
C HIS A 67 10.83 12.90 3.35
N GLU A 68 9.95 12.75 2.37
CA GLU A 68 9.29 13.87 1.68
C GLU A 68 8.55 14.77 2.69
N ILE A 69 7.71 14.20 3.56
CA ILE A 69 7.02 14.95 4.62
C ILE A 69 8.01 15.67 5.55
N VAL A 70 9.05 14.98 6.02
CA VAL A 70 10.05 15.55 6.95
C VAL A 70 10.85 16.67 6.28
N ILE A 71 11.30 16.47 5.05
CA ILE A 71 12.01 17.50 4.27
C ILE A 71 11.09 18.69 4.04
N GLY A 72 9.81 18.46 3.71
CA GLY A 72 8.82 19.52 3.58
C GLY A 72 8.62 20.32 4.86
N ILE A 73 8.56 19.66 6.02
CA ILE A 73 8.51 20.33 7.33
C ILE A 73 9.78 21.15 7.57
N LEU A 74 10.97 20.57 7.34
CA LEU A 74 12.24 21.28 7.54
C LEU A 74 12.37 22.49 6.61
N TYR A 75 11.94 22.37 5.35
CA TYR A 75 11.87 23.48 4.41
C TYR A 75 10.99 24.61 4.96
N LEU A 76 9.77 24.29 5.41
CA LEU A 76 8.87 25.29 5.99
C LEU A 76 9.47 25.92 7.26
N LEU A 77 10.10 25.13 8.13
CA LEU A 77 10.79 25.59 9.34
C LEU A 77 11.96 26.54 9.02
N SER A 78 12.60 26.36 7.87
CA SER A 78 13.72 27.20 7.44
C SER A 78 13.30 28.54 6.83
N ARG A 79 12.01 28.74 6.53
CA ARG A 79 11.54 29.98 5.90
C ARG A 79 11.55 31.15 6.87
N ASP A 80 11.83 32.32 6.30
CA ASP A 80 11.85 33.60 6.98
C ASP A 80 10.51 33.96 7.65
N GLU A 81 9.38 33.40 7.19
CA GLU A 81 8.05 33.58 7.79
C GLU A 81 8.00 33.13 9.27
N ILE A 82 8.76 32.10 9.64
CA ILE A 82 8.94 31.68 11.05
C ILE A 82 9.92 32.59 11.77
N LYS A 83 10.97 33.05 11.09
CA LYS A 83 12.02 33.90 11.65
C LYS A 83 11.52 35.32 11.98
N TYR A 84 10.61 35.84 11.17
CA TYR A 84 10.04 37.19 11.28
C TYR A 84 8.59 37.19 11.78
N SER A 85 8.03 36.02 12.14
CA SER A 85 6.68 35.86 12.71
C SER A 85 5.54 36.41 11.84
N SER A 86 5.75 36.50 10.53
CA SER A 86 4.75 36.93 9.56
C SER A 86 3.98 35.71 9.04
N PHE A 87 3.08 35.17 9.87
CA PHE A 87 2.31 33.97 9.54
C PHE A 87 1.29 34.23 8.43
N ASN A 88 1.70 33.98 7.18
CA ASN A 88 0.77 33.93 6.06
C ASN A 88 -0.17 32.73 6.23
N ALA A 89 -1.49 32.92 6.02
CA ALA A 89 -2.47 31.85 6.16
C ALA A 89 -2.12 30.61 5.31
N ARG A 90 -1.57 30.82 4.10
CA ARG A 90 -1.13 29.73 3.23
C ARG A 90 0.00 28.91 3.86
N PHE A 91 0.97 29.56 4.48
CA PHE A 91 2.08 28.91 5.17
C PHE A 91 1.59 28.05 6.34
N VAL A 92 0.66 28.60 7.14
CA VAL A 92 0.08 27.89 8.30
C VAL A 92 -0.68 26.64 7.87
N ILE A 93 -1.51 26.76 6.82
CA ILE A 93 -2.29 25.63 6.31
C ILE A 93 -1.37 24.53 5.77
N VAL A 94 -0.35 24.87 4.97
CA VAL A 94 0.60 23.89 4.42
C VAL A 94 1.38 23.19 5.55
N SER A 95 1.81 23.95 6.56
CA SER A 95 2.49 23.39 7.73
C SER A 95 1.59 22.42 8.50
N LEU A 96 0.32 22.78 8.70
CA LEU A 96 -0.65 21.91 9.37
C LEU A 96 -0.91 20.63 8.57
N CYS A 97 -1.03 20.72 7.24
CA CYS A 97 -1.18 19.55 6.37
C CYS A 97 -0.01 18.58 6.53
N ARG A 98 1.23 19.08 6.54
CA ARG A 98 2.44 18.25 6.73
C ARG A 98 2.47 17.57 8.09
N LEU A 99 2.14 18.30 9.16
CA LEU A 99 2.08 17.75 10.51
C LEU A 99 1.00 16.66 10.63
N LEU A 100 -0.16 16.87 10.00
CA LEU A 100 -1.25 15.90 9.97
C LEU A 100 -0.91 14.66 9.14
N GLN A 101 0.00 14.70 8.16
CA GLN A 101 0.42 13.51 7.41
C GLN A 101 1.29 12.56 8.24
N LEU A 102 2.05 13.04 9.22
CA LEU A 102 2.90 12.21 10.09
C LEU A 102 2.14 11.08 10.79
N PRO A 103 1.00 11.31 11.48
CA PRO A 103 0.24 10.22 12.09
C PRO A 103 -0.28 9.23 11.05
N PHE A 104 -0.68 9.67 9.85
CA PHE A 104 -1.10 8.75 8.79
C PHE A 104 0.06 7.89 8.26
N ALA A 105 1.26 8.45 8.14
CA ALA A 105 2.47 7.69 7.84
C ALA A 105 2.75 6.66 8.95
N GLY A 106 2.57 7.03 10.22
CA GLY A 106 2.62 6.12 11.36
C GLY A 106 1.61 4.98 11.26
N VAL A 107 0.36 5.28 10.93
CA VAL A 107 -0.70 4.27 10.70
C VAL A 107 -0.30 3.32 9.58
N MET A 108 0.37 3.80 8.53
CA MET A 108 0.87 2.94 7.46
C MET A 108 1.99 2.00 7.94
N TYR A 109 2.92 2.47 8.77
CA TYR A 109 3.92 1.57 9.38
C TYR A 109 3.27 0.51 10.27
N VAL A 110 2.24 0.88 11.05
CA VAL A 110 1.43 -0.07 11.83
C VAL A 110 0.69 -1.05 10.91
N ALA A 111 0.17 -0.58 9.76
CA ALA A 111 -0.45 -1.42 8.75
C ALA A 111 0.53 -2.47 8.20
N LEU A 112 1.78 -2.07 7.94
CA LEU A 112 2.85 -2.96 7.49
C LEU A 112 3.30 -3.95 8.57
N TRP A 113 3.28 -3.53 9.84
CA TRP A 113 3.62 -4.37 10.97
C TRP A 113 2.55 -5.44 11.23
N LEU A 114 1.29 -5.01 11.39
CA LEU A 114 0.14 -5.86 11.68
C LEU A 114 -0.43 -6.58 10.44
N GLN A 115 0.01 -6.17 9.24
CA GLN A 115 -0.45 -6.70 7.94
C GLN A 115 -1.97 -6.54 7.75
N LYS A 116 -2.54 -5.44 8.25
CA LYS A 116 -3.98 -5.15 8.17
C LYS A 116 -4.30 -4.18 7.04
N ARG A 117 -5.08 -4.65 6.05
CA ARG A 117 -5.52 -3.87 4.89
C ARG A 117 -6.27 -2.58 5.25
N MET A 118 -7.13 -2.62 6.27
CA MET A 118 -7.96 -1.47 6.67
C MET A 118 -7.14 -0.22 7.02
N LEU A 119 -5.88 -0.39 7.44
CA LEU A 119 -5.00 0.69 7.85
C LEU A 119 -4.25 1.35 6.68
N ILE A 120 -4.29 0.76 5.48
CA ILE A 120 -3.66 1.36 4.27
C ILE A 120 -4.50 2.53 3.74
N LEU A 121 -5.83 2.38 3.78
CA LEU A 121 -6.77 3.36 3.23
C LEU A 121 -6.62 4.78 3.83
N PRO A 122 -6.56 4.98 5.18
CA PRO A 122 -6.41 6.31 5.74
C PRO A 122 -5.10 6.99 5.30
N PHE A 123 -4.02 6.23 5.14
CA PHE A 123 -2.76 6.76 4.59
C PHE A 123 -2.93 7.19 3.12
N ALA A 124 -3.49 6.33 2.28
CA ALA A 124 -3.71 6.66 0.86
C ALA A 124 -4.56 7.92 0.67
N ILE A 125 -5.65 8.04 1.43
CA ILE A 125 -6.54 9.21 1.39
C ILE A 125 -5.79 10.46 1.85
N SER A 126 -5.03 10.39 2.96
CA SER A 126 -4.22 11.50 3.45
C SER A 126 -3.19 11.98 2.42
N GLN A 127 -2.51 11.06 1.72
CA GLN A 127 -1.54 11.43 0.69
C GLN A 127 -2.21 12.10 -0.53
N LEU A 128 -3.35 11.58 -0.98
CA LEU A 128 -4.08 12.18 -2.12
C LEU A 128 -4.68 13.55 -1.82
N THR A 129 -5.00 13.84 -0.55
CA THR A 129 -5.67 15.08 -0.15
C THR A 129 -4.68 16.07 0.44
N LEU A 130 -4.25 15.82 1.68
CA LEU A 130 -3.33 16.68 2.42
C LEU A 130 -1.95 16.72 1.76
N GLY A 131 -1.46 15.57 1.29
CA GLY A 131 -0.16 15.47 0.61
C GLY A 131 -0.13 16.22 -0.70
N CYS A 132 -1.01 15.91 -1.64
CA CYS A 132 -1.14 16.66 -2.89
C CYS A 132 -1.25 18.17 -2.69
N PHE A 133 -2.08 18.60 -1.75
CA PHE A 133 -2.22 20.03 -1.46
C PHE A 133 -0.92 20.65 -0.94
N ALA A 134 -0.25 19.99 0.02
CA ALA A 134 0.99 20.48 0.60
C ALA A 134 2.14 20.46 -0.41
N ASP A 135 2.26 19.40 -1.22
CA ASP A 135 3.29 19.23 -2.25
C ASP A 135 3.19 20.30 -3.32
N ILE A 136 1.99 20.49 -3.89
CA ILE A 136 1.75 21.50 -4.92
C ILE A 136 1.99 22.90 -4.35
N SER A 137 1.55 23.16 -3.11
CA SER A 137 1.76 24.45 -2.47
C SER A 137 3.23 24.74 -2.19
N SER A 138 3.98 23.76 -1.67
CA SER A 138 5.43 23.87 -1.45
C SER A 138 6.16 24.06 -2.78
N LEU A 139 5.79 23.34 -3.83
CA LEU A 139 6.38 23.50 -5.16
C LEU A 139 6.19 24.93 -5.70
N ILE A 140 4.99 25.48 -5.58
CA ILE A 140 4.70 26.86 -5.99
C ILE A 140 5.54 27.86 -5.17
N MET A 141 5.66 27.66 -3.86
CA MET A 141 6.48 28.52 -2.99
C MET A 141 7.95 28.51 -3.43
N VAL A 142 8.51 27.32 -3.63
CA VAL A 142 9.91 27.14 -4.07
C VAL A 142 10.15 27.82 -5.42
N ILE A 143 9.26 27.63 -6.40
CA ILE A 143 9.39 28.25 -7.72
C ILE A 143 9.33 29.78 -7.62
N SER A 144 8.41 30.32 -6.82
CA SER A 144 8.33 31.79 -6.64
C SER A 144 9.60 32.37 -6.04
N GLU A 145 10.25 31.68 -5.09
CA GLU A 145 11.53 32.10 -4.51
C GLU A 145 12.66 32.09 -5.55
N PHE A 146 12.70 31.08 -6.41
CA PHE A 146 13.70 30.99 -7.49
C PHE A 146 13.49 32.06 -8.58
N GLU A 147 12.24 32.41 -8.88
CA GLU A 147 11.91 33.50 -9.80
C GLU A 147 12.35 34.87 -9.23
N GLU A 148 12.05 35.15 -7.96
CA GLU A 148 12.41 36.41 -7.31
C GLU A 148 13.92 36.60 -7.17
N SER A 149 14.65 35.51 -6.89
CA SER A 149 16.11 35.52 -6.73
C SER A 149 16.88 35.54 -8.06
N ARG A 150 16.19 35.59 -9.22
CA ARG A 150 16.77 35.52 -10.59
C ARG A 150 17.73 34.34 -10.79
N SER A 151 17.59 33.28 -10.01
CA SER A 151 18.58 32.21 -9.94
C SER A 151 18.08 30.92 -10.60
N TRP A 152 18.90 30.41 -11.53
CA TRP A 152 19.03 29.00 -11.96
C TRP A 152 17.76 28.19 -12.32
N LEU A 153 16.65 28.82 -12.67
CA LEU A 153 15.57 28.09 -13.34
C LEU A 153 16.02 27.69 -14.75
N PRO A 154 15.85 26.42 -15.15
CA PRO A 154 16.37 25.89 -16.42
C PRO A 154 15.70 26.51 -17.65
N PHE A 155 14.46 27.01 -17.51
CA PHE A 155 13.72 27.66 -18.58
C PHE A 155 13.48 29.14 -18.27
N SER A 156 13.66 30.02 -19.26
CA SER A 156 13.44 31.47 -19.15
C SER A 156 12.63 32.00 -20.34
N GLY A 157 12.08 33.23 -20.22
CA GLY A 157 11.31 33.87 -21.27
C GLY A 157 9.99 33.16 -21.58
N SER A 158 9.73 32.86 -22.87
CA SER A 158 8.50 32.19 -23.30
C SER A 158 8.36 30.75 -22.80
N LEU A 159 9.37 30.16 -22.17
CA LEU A 159 9.29 28.78 -21.65
C LEU A 159 9.18 28.72 -20.13
N GLN A 160 9.00 29.84 -19.45
CA GLN A 160 8.98 29.92 -17.98
C GLN A 160 7.92 29.01 -17.35
N TRP A 161 6.76 28.82 -18.00
CA TRP A 161 5.71 27.92 -17.50
C TRP A 161 6.18 26.46 -17.37
N LEU A 162 7.20 26.03 -18.13
CA LEU A 162 7.74 24.67 -18.03
C LEU A 162 8.42 24.39 -16.69
N ASN A 163 8.91 25.42 -15.99
CA ASN A 163 9.50 25.27 -14.65
C ASN A 163 8.46 24.80 -13.63
N LEU A 164 7.17 25.05 -13.85
CA LEU A 164 6.07 24.57 -13.01
C LEU A 164 5.45 23.29 -13.57
N VAL A 165 5.20 23.25 -14.88
CA VAL A 165 4.53 22.12 -15.55
C VAL A 165 5.34 20.83 -15.45
N LEU A 166 6.67 20.90 -15.64
CA LEU A 166 7.52 19.71 -15.63
C LEU A 166 7.59 19.05 -14.24
N PRO A 167 7.87 19.77 -13.13
CA PRO A 167 7.79 19.18 -11.80
C PRO A 167 6.40 18.67 -11.44
N LEU A 168 5.33 19.37 -11.83
CA LEU A 168 3.96 18.92 -11.57
C LEU A 168 3.62 17.62 -12.32
N PHE A 169 4.12 17.47 -13.56
CA PHE A 169 3.97 16.24 -14.33
C PHE A 169 4.72 15.07 -13.68
N ILE A 170 5.97 15.28 -13.28
CA ILE A 170 6.76 14.28 -12.53
C ILE A 170 6.05 13.89 -11.23
N TYR A 171 5.56 14.87 -10.48
CA TYR A 171 4.79 14.66 -9.27
C TYR A 171 3.56 13.78 -9.50
N THR A 172 2.79 14.07 -10.55
CA THR A 172 1.60 13.28 -10.92
C THR A 172 1.96 11.81 -11.18
N ILE A 173 3.07 11.56 -11.89
CA ILE A 173 3.58 10.19 -12.11
C ILE A 173 3.93 9.52 -10.77
N LEU A 174 4.62 10.23 -9.87
CA LEU A 174 4.98 9.70 -8.55
C LEU A 174 3.76 9.34 -7.71
N VAL A 175 2.70 10.16 -7.73
CA VAL A 175 1.43 9.88 -7.04
C VAL A 175 0.76 8.63 -7.61
N VAL A 176 0.71 8.49 -8.94
CA VAL A 176 0.15 7.28 -9.58
C VAL A 176 0.97 6.04 -9.20
N CYS A 177 2.30 6.14 -9.21
CA CYS A 177 3.19 5.06 -8.77
C CYS A 177 2.94 4.68 -7.31
N LEU A 178 2.82 5.67 -6.41
CA LEU A 178 2.50 5.45 -5.00
C LEU A 178 1.18 4.69 -4.85
N MET A 179 0.12 5.14 -5.53
CA MET A 179 -1.19 4.49 -5.50
C MET A 179 -1.14 3.06 -6.04
N ALA A 180 -0.37 2.81 -7.10
CA ALA A 180 -0.16 1.47 -7.63
C ALA A 180 0.53 0.54 -6.61
N VAL A 181 1.56 1.03 -5.90
CA VAL A 181 2.23 0.25 -4.84
C VAL A 181 1.28 -0.03 -3.67
N LEU A 182 0.51 0.97 -3.23
CA LEU A 182 -0.46 0.80 -2.15
C LEU A 182 -1.58 -0.18 -2.53
N TYR A 183 -2.07 -0.12 -3.77
CA TYR A 183 -3.05 -1.06 -4.29
C TYR A 183 -2.51 -2.49 -4.27
N GLN A 184 -1.29 -2.68 -4.77
CA GLN A 184 -0.61 -3.97 -4.78
C GLN A 184 -0.40 -4.52 -3.36
N CYS A 185 -0.01 -3.67 -2.41
CA CYS A 185 0.09 -4.02 -0.99
C CYS A 185 -1.28 -4.45 -0.40
N SER A 186 -2.34 -3.74 -0.75
CA SER A 186 -3.71 -4.01 -0.33
C SER A 186 -4.21 -5.38 -0.81
N VAL A 187 -3.93 -5.73 -2.07
CA VAL A 187 -4.23 -7.06 -2.63
C VAL A 187 -3.43 -8.14 -1.90
N TYR A 188 -2.13 -7.93 -1.68
CA TYR A 188 -1.29 -8.88 -0.94
C TYR A 188 -1.83 -9.17 0.46
N PHE A 189 -2.20 -8.15 1.23
CA PHE A 189 -2.78 -8.33 2.57
C PHE A 189 -4.14 -9.02 2.54
N ARG A 190 -4.98 -8.74 1.55
CA ARG A 190 -6.26 -9.44 1.37
C ARG A 190 -6.04 -10.93 1.18
N ASP A 191 -5.17 -11.29 0.25
CA ASP A 191 -4.98 -12.68 -0.13
C ASP A 191 -4.30 -13.45 1.02
N ARG A 192 -3.30 -12.86 1.67
CA ARG A 192 -2.69 -13.45 2.88
C ARG A 192 -3.71 -13.67 4.00
N GLY A 193 -4.57 -12.69 4.27
CA GLY A 193 -5.61 -12.80 5.28
C GLY A 193 -6.61 -13.93 4.99
N ALA A 194 -6.97 -14.14 3.72
CA ALA A 194 -7.83 -15.25 3.31
C ALA A 194 -7.16 -16.62 3.55
N HIS A 195 -5.86 -16.74 3.25
CA HIS A 195 -5.10 -17.97 3.50
C HIS A 195 -4.94 -18.28 4.99
N GLU A 196 -4.68 -17.28 5.83
CA GLU A 196 -4.60 -17.49 7.29
C GLU A 196 -5.94 -17.93 7.88
N ARG A 197 -7.08 -17.39 7.41
CA ARG A 197 -8.41 -17.86 7.83
C ARG A 197 -8.65 -19.32 7.45
N ARG A 198 -8.33 -19.69 6.21
CA ARG A 198 -8.47 -21.09 5.74
C ARG A 198 -7.61 -22.05 6.56
N ARG A 199 -6.39 -21.67 6.92
CA ARG A 199 -5.52 -22.51 7.79
C ARG A 199 -6.09 -22.66 9.20
N LYS A 200 -6.71 -21.62 9.77
CA LYS A 200 -7.37 -21.71 11.08
C LYS A 200 -8.58 -22.64 11.04
N GLN A 201 -9.45 -22.48 10.04
CA GLN A 201 -10.62 -23.36 9.86
C GLN A 201 -10.23 -24.83 9.69
N MET A 202 -9.16 -25.13 8.93
CA MET A 202 -8.65 -26.50 8.80
C MET A 202 -8.10 -27.06 10.12
N LYS A 203 -7.44 -26.23 10.94
CA LYS A 203 -6.96 -26.67 12.26
C LYS A 203 -8.11 -26.95 13.22
N GLU A 204 -9.08 -26.04 13.28
CA GLU A 204 -10.27 -26.20 14.12
C GLU A 204 -11.09 -27.42 13.71
N HIS A 205 -11.24 -27.68 12.40
CA HIS A 205 -11.90 -28.90 11.89
C HIS A 205 -11.13 -30.16 12.29
N ASN A 206 -9.81 -30.21 12.09
CA ASN A 206 -9.01 -31.38 12.44
C ASN A 206 -8.99 -31.63 13.96
N GLU A 207 -8.97 -30.57 14.79
CA GLU A 207 -9.06 -30.70 16.25
C GLU A 207 -10.43 -31.21 16.71
N LEU A 208 -11.51 -30.78 16.05
CA LEU A 208 -12.86 -31.28 16.31
C LEU A 208 -13.02 -32.76 15.90
N GLU A 209 -12.47 -33.14 14.75
CA GLU A 209 -12.49 -34.51 14.25
C GLU A 209 -11.72 -35.46 15.19
N LEU A 210 -10.52 -35.05 15.64
CA LEU A 210 -9.75 -35.80 16.65
C LEU A 210 -10.44 -35.87 18.02
N ALA A 211 -11.24 -34.87 18.37
CA ALA A 211 -12.02 -34.88 19.62
C ALA A 211 -13.22 -35.84 19.52
N LEU A 212 -13.88 -35.91 18.36
CA LEU A 212 -14.95 -36.86 18.09
C LEU A 212 -14.44 -38.30 18.09
N GLU A 213 -13.32 -38.58 17.41
CA GLU A 213 -12.71 -39.92 17.37
C GLU A 213 -12.34 -40.42 18.78
N ARG A 214 -11.81 -39.55 19.66
CA ARG A 214 -11.55 -39.90 21.06
C ARG A 214 -12.81 -40.16 21.89
N VAL A 215 -13.94 -39.54 21.57
CA VAL A 215 -15.20 -39.81 22.26
C VAL A 215 -15.74 -41.18 21.86
N ASP A 216 -15.65 -41.52 20.57
CA ASP A 216 -16.06 -42.84 20.07
C ASP A 216 -15.19 -43.97 20.65
N GLU A 217 -13.86 -43.78 20.76
CA GLU A 217 -12.97 -44.77 21.39
C GLU A 217 -13.29 -45.03 22.88
N VAL A 218 -13.78 -44.03 23.61
CA VAL A 218 -14.15 -44.17 25.03
C VAL A 218 -15.51 -44.86 25.21
N GLN A 219 -16.33 -44.89 24.16
CA GLN A 219 -17.70 -45.40 24.21
C GLN A 219 -17.82 -46.84 23.69
N GLU A 220 -16.76 -47.45 23.16
CA GLU A 220 -16.71 -48.89 22.93
C GLU A 220 -16.76 -49.65 24.27
N PRO A 221 -17.81 -50.44 24.54
CA PRO A 221 -17.89 -51.22 25.78
C PRO A 221 -16.81 -52.31 25.75
N VAL A 222 -16.07 -52.42 26.85
CA VAL A 222 -15.23 -53.58 27.17
C VAL A 222 -16.12 -54.82 27.14
N GLY A 223 -16.11 -55.52 26.00
CA GLY A 223 -16.76 -56.80 25.79
C GLY A 223 -15.98 -57.93 26.44
#